data_AF-A0A395S3B5-F1
#
_entry.id   AF-A0A395S3B5-F1
#
_cell.length_a   1.000
_cell.length_b   1.000
_cell.length_c   1.000
_cell.angle_alpha   90.00
_cell.angle_beta   90.00
_cell.angle_gamma   90.00
#
_symmetry.space_group_name_H-M   'P 1'
#
loop_
_entity.id
_entity.type
_entity.pdbx_description
1 polymer ?
#
loop_
_entity_poly.entity_id
_entity_poly.type
_entity_poly.pdbx_seq_one_letter_code
_entity_poly.pdbx_strand_id
1 'polypeptide(L)'
;MVHYAYVKWVAGEKRYWRHIIAAPHAGTIDEWWREASSVEDNKNKLVRLAPDFYTWSSGANVWDLAPKLADKMIISCVSNQDALNPETFQQPERADVVSGNSFYIRSKSNPEMYWLAKDDQIWATKQGRTRFVFRIDGDHDNKKTVIIGSDEISIHPVGGESKQKYVSVNDNSELALSGHSCRMYYSDLKWNFLAQGETGSSGSALITKVEGHGEEWELVQ
;
A
#
# COMPACT_ATOMS: atom_id res chain seq x y z
N MET A 1 3.03 -13.96 7.43
CA MET A 1 2.97 -13.05 8.60
C MET A 1 1.58 -12.45 8.61
N VAL A 2 0.89 -12.45 9.75
CA VAL A 2 -0.45 -11.83 9.88
C VAL A 2 -0.27 -10.34 10.12
N HIS A 3 -1.10 -9.51 9.49
CA HIS A 3 -1.13 -8.07 9.74
C HIS A 3 -2.31 -7.73 10.65
N TYR A 4 -2.09 -6.77 11.54
CA TYR A 4 -3.09 -6.30 12.48
C TYR A 4 -3.41 -4.84 12.19
N ALA A 5 -4.66 -4.46 12.41
CA ALA A 5 -5.08 -3.08 12.57
C ALA A 5 -5.91 -2.95 13.84
N TYR A 6 -5.78 -1.79 14.49
CA TYR A 6 -6.45 -1.51 15.75
C TYR A 6 -7.55 -0.48 15.56
N VAL A 7 -8.73 -0.79 16.07
CA VAL A 7 -9.94 0.03 15.89
C VAL A 7 -10.55 0.32 17.26
N LYS A 8 -10.57 1.60 17.65
CA LYS A 8 -10.97 2.05 18.98
C LYS A 8 -12.29 2.83 18.95
N TRP A 9 -13.24 2.48 19.81
CA TRP A 9 -14.43 3.30 20.04
C TRP A 9 -14.11 4.57 20.84
N VAL A 10 -14.62 5.73 20.42
CA VAL A 10 -14.31 7.04 21.04
C VAL A 10 -15.53 7.89 21.42
N ALA A 11 -16.76 7.33 21.46
CA ALA A 11 -17.94 8.09 21.88
C ALA A 11 -17.95 8.40 23.39
N GLY A 12 -18.79 9.37 23.80
CA GLY A 12 -18.85 9.90 25.17
C GLY A 12 -19.37 8.94 26.25
N GLU A 13 -19.80 7.72 25.91
CA GLU A 13 -20.29 6.73 26.88
C GLU A 13 -19.22 5.70 27.27
N LYS A 14 -19.27 5.28 28.54
CA LYS A 14 -18.26 4.48 29.27
C LYS A 14 -18.06 3.02 28.76
N ARG A 15 -18.50 2.67 27.55
CA ARG A 15 -18.33 1.34 26.95
C ARG A 15 -17.31 1.42 25.81
N TYR A 16 -16.04 1.45 26.17
CA TYR A 16 -14.93 1.63 25.24
C TYR A 16 -14.50 0.29 24.64
N TRP A 17 -15.17 -0.12 23.56
CA TRP A 17 -14.81 -1.32 22.81
C TRP A 17 -13.53 -1.09 21.99
N ARG A 18 -12.67 -2.10 21.97
CA ARG A 18 -11.44 -2.15 21.19
C ARG A 18 -11.45 -3.40 20.35
N HIS A 19 -11.14 -3.24 19.07
CA HIS A 19 -11.09 -4.35 18.13
C HIS A 19 -9.73 -4.43 17.48
N ILE A 20 -9.31 -5.66 17.22
CA ILE A 20 -8.21 -5.97 16.31
C ILE A 20 -8.82 -6.57 15.05
N ILE A 21 -8.40 -6.04 13.90
CA ILE A 21 -8.62 -6.64 12.60
C ILE A 21 -7.34 -7.40 12.25
N ALA A 22 -7.43 -8.70 12.06
CA ALA A 22 -6.33 -9.54 11.62
C ALA A 22 -6.55 -9.97 10.16
N ALA A 23 -5.54 -9.79 9.31
CA ALA A 23 -5.62 -10.10 7.89
C ALA A 23 -4.31 -10.76 7.40
N PRO A 24 -4.36 -11.54 6.30
CA PRO A 24 -3.16 -12.18 5.75
C PRO A 24 -2.16 -11.17 5.16
N HIS A 25 -2.65 -10.01 4.72
CA HIS A 25 -1.85 -8.97 4.09
C HIS A 25 -2.28 -7.57 4.53
N ALA A 26 -1.33 -6.65 4.62
CA ALA A 26 -1.61 -5.24 4.94
C ALA A 26 -2.58 -4.59 3.94
N GLY A 27 -2.50 -4.97 2.65
CA GLY A 27 -3.41 -4.46 1.62
C GLY A 27 -4.88 -4.84 1.88
N THR A 28 -5.16 -5.94 2.59
CA THR A 28 -6.54 -6.30 2.97
C THR A 28 -7.10 -5.34 4.02
N ILE A 29 -6.26 -4.79 4.90
CA ILE A 29 -6.64 -3.73 5.84
C ILE A 29 -6.95 -2.42 5.08
N ASP A 30 -6.17 -2.10 4.04
CA ASP A 30 -6.44 -0.95 3.18
C ASP A 30 -7.74 -1.11 2.38
N GLU A 31 -8.02 -2.32 1.86
CA GLU A 31 -9.30 -2.66 1.22
C GLU A 31 -10.46 -2.50 2.21
N TRP A 32 -10.32 -2.98 3.45
CA TRP A 32 -11.32 -2.82 4.50
C TRP A 32 -11.61 -1.35 4.76
N TRP A 33 -10.56 -0.54 4.93
CA TRP A 33 -10.69 0.90 5.14
C TRP A 33 -11.41 1.55 3.97
N ARG A 34 -11.06 1.19 2.74
CA ARG A 34 -11.69 1.76 1.54
C ARG A 34 -13.17 1.42 1.42
N GLU A 35 -13.57 0.20 1.76
CA GLU A 35 -14.98 -0.16 1.78
C GLU A 35 -15.70 0.58 2.91
N ALA A 36 -15.17 0.50 4.14
CA ALA A 36 -15.77 1.07 5.33
C ALA A 36 -15.95 2.60 5.27
N SER A 37 -14.96 3.31 4.73
CA SER A 37 -14.99 4.78 4.59
C SER A 37 -15.79 5.26 3.37
N SER A 38 -16.13 4.39 2.42
CA SER A 38 -16.96 4.75 1.27
C SER A 38 -18.45 4.90 1.60
N VAL A 39 -18.88 4.33 2.72
CA VAL A 39 -20.27 4.45 3.20
C VAL A 39 -20.46 5.84 3.79
N GLU A 40 -21.39 6.63 3.24
CA GLU A 40 -21.60 8.04 3.65
C GLU A 40 -21.89 8.17 5.15
N ASP A 41 -22.63 7.22 5.73
CA ASP A 41 -22.92 7.19 7.16
C ASP A 41 -21.65 7.10 8.03
N ASN A 42 -20.53 6.60 7.51
CA ASN A 42 -19.29 6.38 8.25
C ASN A 42 -18.30 7.55 8.13
N LYS A 43 -18.46 8.45 7.16
CA LYS A 43 -17.45 9.46 6.76
C LYS A 43 -16.93 10.37 7.88
N ASN A 44 -17.76 10.67 8.87
CA ASN A 44 -17.38 11.46 10.06
C ASN A 44 -17.34 10.63 11.35
N LYS A 45 -17.66 9.34 11.25
CA LYS A 45 -17.77 8.42 12.38
C LYS A 45 -16.58 7.47 12.46
N LEU A 46 -15.94 7.17 11.34
CA LEU A 46 -14.76 6.32 11.23
C LEU A 46 -13.59 7.16 10.74
N VAL A 47 -12.52 7.23 11.51
CA VAL A 47 -11.34 8.05 11.23
C VAL A 47 -10.09 7.18 11.20
N ARG A 48 -9.29 7.30 10.15
CA ARG A 48 -7.97 6.68 10.01
C ARG A 48 -6.90 7.62 10.55
N LEU A 49 -6.24 7.23 11.63
CA LEU A 49 -5.17 8.00 12.28
C LEU A 49 -3.78 7.60 11.74
N ALA A 50 -3.61 6.34 11.38
CA ALA A 50 -2.42 5.77 10.76
C ALA A 50 -2.83 4.55 9.89
N PRO A 51 -1.92 3.94 9.11
CA PRO A 51 -2.24 2.82 8.22
C PRO A 51 -2.98 1.67 8.87
N ASP A 52 -2.71 1.46 10.15
CA ASP A 52 -3.25 0.35 10.91
C ASP A 52 -3.87 0.81 12.25
N PHE A 53 -4.21 2.11 12.38
CA PHE A 53 -4.86 2.65 13.57
C PHE A 53 -6.05 3.53 13.22
N TYR A 54 -7.21 3.16 13.75
CA TYR A 54 -8.51 3.74 13.44
C TYR A 54 -9.29 4.05 14.72
N THR A 55 -10.16 5.06 14.63
CA THR A 55 -11.18 5.33 15.65
C THR A 55 -12.56 5.30 15.04
N TRP A 56 -13.55 4.86 15.83
CA TRP A 56 -14.96 4.96 15.43
C TRP A 56 -15.85 5.47 16.56
N SER A 57 -16.89 6.24 16.27
CA SER A 57 -17.66 6.98 17.29
C SER A 57 -19.17 6.73 17.30
N SER A 58 -19.73 6.20 16.22
CA SER A 58 -21.15 5.82 16.12
C SER A 58 -21.40 5.01 14.84
N GLY A 59 -22.60 4.46 14.68
CA GLY A 59 -23.00 3.73 13.48
C GLY A 59 -22.97 2.21 13.66
N ALA A 60 -22.71 1.50 12.56
CA ALA A 60 -22.64 0.04 12.53
C ALA A 60 -21.48 -0.49 13.39
N ASN A 61 -21.55 -1.76 13.78
CA ASN A 61 -20.43 -2.41 14.48
C ASN A 61 -19.23 -2.55 13.54
N VAL A 62 -18.02 -2.70 14.09
CA VAL A 62 -16.78 -2.81 13.29
C VAL A 62 -16.84 -3.93 12.26
N TRP A 63 -17.47 -5.07 12.60
CA TRP A 63 -17.64 -6.21 11.70
C TRP A 63 -18.68 -6.00 10.59
N ASP A 64 -19.53 -4.99 10.71
CA ASP A 64 -20.56 -4.63 9.72
C ASP A 64 -20.07 -3.50 8.78
N LEU A 65 -18.90 -2.90 9.03
CA LEU A 65 -18.42 -1.74 8.27
C LEU A 65 -17.98 -2.09 6.83
N ALA A 66 -17.50 -3.31 6.60
CA ALA A 66 -17.00 -3.75 5.29
C ALA A 66 -17.42 -5.21 5.00
N PRO A 67 -18.71 -5.45 4.74
CA PRO A 67 -19.25 -6.81 4.59
C PRO A 67 -18.62 -7.61 3.45
N LYS A 68 -18.11 -6.97 2.39
CA LYS A 68 -17.49 -7.71 1.26
C LYS A 68 -16.14 -8.32 1.61
N LEU A 69 -15.53 -7.93 2.73
CA LEU A 69 -14.25 -8.48 3.17
C LEU A 69 -14.35 -9.37 4.41
N ALA A 70 -15.56 -9.70 4.87
CA ALA A 70 -15.78 -10.47 6.08
C ALA A 70 -15.11 -11.87 6.04
N ASP A 71 -14.92 -12.45 4.85
CA ASP A 71 -14.25 -13.74 4.64
C ASP A 71 -12.72 -13.65 4.54
N LYS A 72 -12.16 -12.44 4.40
CA LYS A 72 -10.71 -12.20 4.25
C LYS A 72 -10.01 -11.79 5.54
N MET A 73 -10.75 -11.56 6.61
CA MET A 73 -10.21 -11.05 7.87
C MET A 73 -10.92 -11.64 9.09
N ILE A 74 -10.27 -11.52 10.24
CA ILE A 74 -10.86 -11.84 11.54
C ILE A 74 -10.94 -10.54 12.34
N ILE A 75 -12.09 -10.29 12.94
CA ILE A 75 -12.30 -9.14 13.81
C ILE A 75 -12.55 -9.65 15.23
N SER A 76 -11.63 -9.35 16.13
CA SER A 76 -11.67 -9.80 17.51
C SER A 76 -11.89 -8.62 18.45
N CYS A 77 -12.85 -8.75 19.38
CA CYS A 77 -12.96 -7.85 20.51
C CYS A 77 -11.85 -8.18 21.51
N VAL A 78 -11.02 -7.17 21.80
CA VAL A 78 -9.81 -7.26 22.64
C VAL A 78 -10.22 -7.13 24.11
N SER A 79 -10.78 -5.97 24.46
CA SER A 79 -11.28 -5.73 25.81
C SER A 79 -11.86 -4.33 25.96
N ASN A 80 -12.66 -4.12 27.01
CA ASN A 80 -13.06 -2.79 27.46
C ASN A 80 -11.89 -2.07 28.13
N GLN A 81 -11.90 -0.74 28.19
CA GLN A 81 -10.81 0.08 28.78
C GLN A 81 -10.42 -0.33 30.22
N ASP A 82 -11.36 -0.88 30.99
CA ASP A 82 -11.15 -1.32 32.39
C ASP A 82 -10.57 -2.74 32.52
N ALA A 83 -10.28 -3.42 31.40
CA ALA A 83 -9.68 -4.74 31.47
C ALA A 83 -8.21 -4.66 31.89
N LEU A 84 -7.85 -5.51 32.84
CA LEU A 84 -6.51 -5.65 33.43
C LEU A 84 -5.48 -6.30 32.49
N ASN A 85 -5.84 -6.60 31.24
CA ASN A 85 -4.98 -7.31 30.29
C ASN A 85 -4.36 -6.32 29.30
N PRO A 86 -3.06 -5.98 29.44
CA PRO A 86 -2.36 -5.23 28.42
C PRO A 86 -2.18 -6.14 27.19
N GLU A 87 -2.95 -5.89 26.14
CA GLU A 87 -2.73 -6.55 24.86
C GLU A 87 -1.63 -5.82 24.10
N THR A 88 -0.59 -6.56 23.75
CA THR A 88 0.48 -6.10 22.88
C THR A 88 0.49 -6.99 21.65
N PHE A 89 0.62 -6.37 20.49
CA PHE A 89 0.83 -7.08 19.23
C PHE A 89 1.99 -6.41 18.50
N GLN A 90 2.84 -7.23 17.89
CA GLN A 90 3.90 -6.71 17.04
C GLN A 90 3.30 -6.34 15.69
N GLN A 91 3.44 -5.06 15.32
CA GLN A 91 2.99 -4.55 14.05
C GLN A 91 4.22 -4.20 13.21
N PRO A 92 4.43 -4.87 12.06
CA PRO A 92 5.47 -4.48 11.13
C PRO A 92 5.25 -3.04 10.67
N GLU A 93 6.32 -2.26 10.59
CA GLU A 93 6.25 -0.94 9.98
C GLU A 93 5.84 -1.07 8.51
N ARG A 94 4.95 -0.18 8.04
CA ARG A 94 4.56 -0.12 6.63
C ARG A 94 4.27 1.31 6.20
N ALA A 95 4.44 1.57 4.91
CA ALA A 95 4.11 2.87 4.34
C ALA A 95 2.60 3.13 4.36
N ASP A 96 2.24 4.40 4.60
CA ASP A 96 0.89 4.89 4.37
C ASP A 96 0.67 5.20 2.89
N VAL A 97 0.20 4.20 2.14
CA VAL A 97 0.08 4.28 0.68
C VAL A 97 -1.18 5.04 0.28
N VAL A 98 -0.99 6.32 -0.01
CA VAL A 98 -2.05 7.27 -0.37
C VAL A 98 -1.74 7.90 -1.73
N SER A 99 -2.78 8.04 -2.56
CA SER A 99 -2.72 8.72 -3.86
C SER A 99 -2.12 10.12 -3.72
N GLY A 100 -1.14 10.43 -4.57
CA GLY A 100 -0.37 11.67 -4.57
C GLY A 100 0.89 11.65 -3.71
N ASN A 101 1.08 10.67 -2.81
CA ASN A 101 2.30 10.56 -2.02
C ASN A 101 3.44 9.94 -2.83
N SER A 102 4.67 10.14 -2.33
CA SER A 102 5.89 9.60 -2.95
C SER A 102 6.60 8.57 -2.06
N PHE A 103 7.09 7.50 -2.65
CA PHE A 103 7.74 6.39 -1.97
C PHE A 103 8.99 5.92 -2.73
N TYR A 104 9.92 5.28 -2.03
CA TYR A 104 10.88 4.39 -2.67
C TYR A 104 10.23 3.02 -2.85
N ILE A 105 10.65 2.30 -3.89
CA ILE A 105 10.20 0.93 -4.16
C ILE A 105 11.38 0.00 -3.89
N ARG A 106 11.17 -1.01 -3.04
CA ARG A 106 12.21 -1.90 -2.50
C ARG A 106 11.81 -3.35 -2.68
N SER A 107 12.76 -4.24 -2.96
CA SER A 107 12.49 -5.69 -2.96
C SER A 107 12.25 -6.17 -1.54
N LYS A 108 11.17 -6.92 -1.33
CA LYS A 108 10.85 -7.50 -0.02
C LYS A 108 11.72 -8.70 0.32
N SER A 109 12.18 -9.44 -0.70
CA SER A 109 13.09 -10.59 -0.53
C SER A 109 14.53 -10.13 -0.26
N ASN A 110 14.92 -8.96 -0.78
CA ASN A 110 16.24 -8.36 -0.59
C ASN A 110 16.12 -6.84 -0.31
N PRO A 111 16.01 -6.43 0.97
CA PRO A 111 15.79 -5.03 1.36
C PRO A 111 16.93 -4.05 1.02
N GLU A 112 18.05 -4.51 0.45
CA GLU A 112 19.10 -3.62 -0.07
C GLU A 112 18.86 -3.20 -1.51
N MET A 113 17.94 -3.87 -2.23
CA MET A 113 17.63 -3.62 -3.64
C MET A 113 16.47 -2.65 -3.79
N TYR A 114 16.70 -1.54 -4.49
CA TYR A 114 15.72 -0.49 -4.75
C TYR A 114 15.53 -0.26 -6.24
N TRP A 115 14.37 0.28 -6.60
CA TRP A 115 14.16 0.83 -7.94
C TRP A 115 14.93 2.14 -8.10
N LEU A 116 15.71 2.22 -9.16
CA LEU A 116 16.45 3.39 -9.60
C LEU A 116 16.06 3.72 -11.04
N ALA A 117 15.52 4.90 -11.26
CA ALA A 117 15.25 5.42 -12.59
C ALA A 117 16.51 6.11 -13.13
N LYS A 118 17.04 5.62 -14.25
CA LYS A 118 18.25 6.15 -14.88
C LYS A 118 18.25 5.81 -16.37
N ASP A 119 18.64 6.78 -17.22
CA ASP A 119 18.78 6.59 -18.67
C ASP A 119 17.51 6.00 -19.31
N ASP A 120 16.33 6.51 -18.89
CA ASP A 120 14.99 6.04 -19.29
C ASP A 120 14.66 4.58 -18.97
N GLN A 121 15.44 3.93 -18.11
CA GLN A 121 15.20 2.58 -17.63
C GLN A 121 14.97 2.56 -16.11
N ILE A 122 14.26 1.53 -15.66
CA ILE A 122 14.09 1.26 -14.23
C ILE A 122 14.94 0.04 -13.87
N TRP A 123 15.90 0.28 -12.99
CA TRP A 123 16.86 -0.71 -12.53
C TRP A 123 16.54 -1.13 -11.09
N ALA A 124 16.70 -2.40 -10.78
CA ALA A 124 16.84 -2.87 -9.41
C ALA A 124 18.33 -2.85 -9.03
N THR A 125 18.71 -2.10 -8.00
CA THR A 125 20.12 -1.96 -7.61
C THR A 125 20.30 -1.61 -6.12
N LYS A 126 21.50 -1.87 -5.59
CA LYS A 126 21.94 -1.42 -4.26
C LYS A 126 22.63 -0.05 -4.27
N GLN A 127 22.96 0.48 -5.45
CA GLN A 127 23.83 1.65 -5.60
C GLN A 127 23.10 2.98 -5.46
N GLY A 128 21.77 2.97 -5.46
CA GLY A 128 20.96 4.16 -5.42
C GLY A 128 19.47 3.82 -5.39
N ARG A 129 18.64 4.84 -5.27
CA ARG A 129 17.19 4.72 -5.24
C ARG A 129 16.53 5.98 -5.80
N THR A 130 15.43 5.80 -6.51
CA THR A 130 14.57 6.89 -6.96
C THR A 130 13.29 6.90 -6.16
N ARG A 131 12.83 8.10 -5.78
CA ARG A 131 11.51 8.27 -5.16
C ARG A 131 10.48 8.44 -6.27
N PHE A 132 9.32 7.82 -6.14
CA PHE A 132 8.26 7.84 -7.13
C PHE A 132 6.95 8.31 -6.51
N VAL A 133 6.22 9.18 -7.20
CA VAL A 133 4.84 9.54 -6.84
C VAL A 133 3.90 8.50 -7.41
N PHE A 134 2.96 8.05 -6.58
CA PHE A 134 1.88 7.14 -6.95
C PHE A 134 0.56 7.89 -7.00
N ARG A 135 -0.22 7.73 -8.07
CA ARG A 135 -1.57 8.30 -8.17
C ARG A 135 -2.53 7.27 -8.71
N ILE A 136 -3.76 7.28 -8.21
CA ILE A 136 -4.86 6.51 -8.82
C ILE A 136 -5.24 7.20 -10.13
N ASP A 137 -5.39 6.44 -11.20
CA ASP A 137 -5.79 6.98 -12.50
C ASP A 137 -7.22 7.52 -12.46
N GLY A 138 -7.41 8.73 -13.00
CA GLY A 138 -8.69 9.47 -12.92
C GLY A 138 -8.92 10.20 -11.59
N ASP A 139 -8.00 10.09 -10.62
CA ASP A 139 -8.05 10.88 -9.38
C ASP A 139 -7.52 12.31 -9.66
N HIS A 140 -8.44 13.23 -9.93
CA HIS A 140 -8.12 14.62 -10.31
C HIS A 140 -8.19 15.60 -9.15
N ASP A 141 -8.90 15.24 -8.09
CA ASP A 141 -8.94 16.01 -6.86
C ASP A 141 -7.78 15.50 -5.99
N ASN A 142 -7.09 16.35 -5.23
CA ASN A 142 -6.06 15.95 -4.26
C ASN A 142 -6.64 15.13 -3.08
N LYS A 143 -7.54 14.19 -3.35
CA LYS A 143 -8.13 13.26 -2.43
C LYS A 143 -7.02 12.36 -1.94
N LYS A 144 -6.88 12.34 -0.62
CA LYS A 144 -5.97 11.44 0.09
C LYS A 144 -6.56 10.03 0.13
N THR A 145 -6.82 9.46 -1.04
CA THR A 145 -7.40 8.13 -1.20
C THR A 145 -6.32 7.09 -0.95
N VAL A 146 -6.58 6.13 -0.05
CA VAL A 146 -5.69 4.99 0.18
C VAL A 146 -5.68 4.12 -1.07
N ILE A 147 -4.51 3.78 -1.59
CA ILE A 147 -4.36 2.96 -2.79
C ILE A 147 -4.52 1.48 -2.41
N ILE A 148 -5.36 0.74 -3.13
CA ILE A 148 -5.58 -0.70 -2.94
C ILE A 148 -5.22 -1.48 -4.19
N GLY A 149 -5.08 -2.81 -4.08
CA GLY A 149 -4.55 -3.65 -5.15
C GLY A 149 -5.32 -3.59 -6.48
N SER A 150 -6.62 -3.32 -6.42
CA SER A 150 -7.48 -3.19 -7.60
C SER A 150 -7.40 -1.83 -8.29
N ASP A 151 -6.70 -0.85 -7.70
CA ASP A 151 -6.59 0.49 -8.29
C ASP A 151 -5.61 0.48 -9.46
N GLU A 152 -6.03 1.12 -10.55
CA GLU A 152 -5.13 1.51 -11.64
C GLU A 152 -4.34 2.73 -11.20
N ILE A 153 -3.03 2.68 -11.42
CA ILE A 153 -2.11 3.70 -10.93
C ILE A 153 -1.17 4.19 -12.01
N SER A 154 -0.80 5.46 -11.87
CA SER A 154 0.34 6.05 -12.55
C SER A 154 1.48 6.26 -11.55
N ILE A 155 2.69 5.92 -11.99
CA ILE A 155 3.92 6.04 -11.23
C ILE A 155 4.86 6.98 -11.99
N HIS A 156 5.39 8.01 -11.33
CA HIS A 156 6.37 8.90 -11.97
C HIS A 156 7.51 9.26 -11.00
N PRO A 157 8.76 9.40 -11.47
CA PRO A 157 9.88 9.74 -10.62
C PRO A 157 9.77 11.16 -10.06
N VAL A 158 10.28 11.35 -8.85
CA VAL A 158 10.44 12.66 -8.21
C VAL A 158 11.78 13.25 -8.64
N GLY A 159 11.73 14.32 -9.43
CA GLY A 159 12.95 15.05 -9.83
C GLY A 159 13.63 14.53 -11.10
N GLY A 160 14.74 15.18 -11.49
CA GLY A 160 15.54 14.83 -12.68
C GLY A 160 14.97 15.33 -14.03
N GLU A 161 15.62 14.91 -15.13
CA GLU A 161 15.15 15.10 -16.52
C GLU A 161 13.84 14.33 -16.80
N SER A 162 13.48 13.40 -15.91
CA SER A 162 12.34 12.49 -16.01
C SER A 162 11.03 13.04 -15.43
N LYS A 163 10.96 14.33 -15.04
CA LYS A 163 9.79 14.95 -14.37
C LYS A 163 8.47 14.89 -15.17
N GLN A 164 8.52 14.54 -16.46
CA GLN A 164 7.36 14.39 -17.33
C GLN A 164 7.20 12.96 -17.86
N LYS A 165 7.95 11.99 -17.32
CA LYS A 165 7.89 10.59 -17.72
C LYS A 165 7.18 9.77 -16.65
N TYR A 166 6.52 8.72 -17.09
CA TYR A 166 5.84 7.73 -16.27
C TYR A 166 6.60 6.41 -16.38
N VAL A 167 6.53 5.60 -15.32
CA VAL A 167 6.94 4.21 -15.41
C VAL A 167 5.96 3.49 -16.34
N SER A 168 6.50 2.80 -17.33
CA SER A 168 5.75 1.96 -18.25
C SER A 168 6.49 0.68 -18.59
N VAL A 169 5.82 -0.21 -19.31
CA VAL A 169 6.39 -1.45 -19.83
C VAL A 169 6.67 -1.26 -21.32
N ASN A 170 7.91 -1.45 -21.74
CA ASN A 170 8.30 -1.35 -23.16
C ASN A 170 7.97 -2.64 -23.92
N ASP A 171 8.25 -2.67 -25.23
CA ASP A 171 7.99 -3.83 -26.11
C ASP A 171 8.77 -5.09 -25.71
N ASN A 172 9.87 -4.95 -24.95
CA ASN A 172 10.66 -6.06 -24.41
C ASN A 172 10.15 -6.53 -23.04
N SER A 173 8.99 -6.05 -22.59
CA SER A 173 8.45 -6.29 -21.25
C SER A 173 9.31 -5.73 -20.12
N GLU A 174 10.20 -4.77 -20.38
CA GLU A 174 11.03 -4.12 -19.36
C GLU A 174 10.36 -2.84 -18.84
N LEU A 175 10.58 -2.53 -17.57
CA LEU A 175 10.18 -1.26 -17.00
C LEU A 175 11.09 -0.13 -17.49
N ALA A 176 10.46 0.88 -18.07
CA ALA A 176 11.10 2.04 -18.65
C ALA A 176 10.37 3.33 -18.25
N LEU A 177 10.98 4.47 -18.53
CA LEU A 177 10.36 5.77 -18.44
C LEU A 177 9.85 6.22 -19.81
N SER A 178 8.54 6.46 -19.93
CA SER A 178 7.91 6.95 -21.17
C SER A 178 7.13 8.24 -20.95
N GLY A 179 6.90 9.01 -22.02
CA GLY A 179 6.09 10.24 -21.97
C GLY A 179 4.58 10.00 -21.72
N HIS A 180 4.13 8.74 -21.69
CA HIS A 180 2.75 8.36 -21.46
C HIS A 180 2.69 7.35 -20.31
N SER A 181 1.64 7.42 -19.47
CA SER A 181 1.37 6.38 -18.49
C SER A 181 0.84 5.13 -19.20
N CYS A 182 1.29 3.96 -18.75
CA CYS A 182 0.65 2.71 -19.13
C CYS A 182 -0.30 2.26 -18.02
N ARG A 183 -1.30 1.47 -18.39
CA ARG A 183 -2.22 0.86 -17.42
C ARG A 183 -1.45 -0.13 -16.54
N MET A 184 -1.34 0.18 -15.26
CA MET A 184 -0.68 -0.64 -14.25
C MET A 184 -1.58 -0.71 -13.02
N TYR A 185 -1.71 -1.89 -12.43
CA TYR A 185 -2.42 -2.02 -11.17
C TYR A 185 -1.45 -1.89 -10.01
N TYR A 186 -1.88 -1.33 -8.88
CA TYR A 186 -1.03 -1.29 -7.68
C TYR A 186 -0.58 -2.70 -7.26
N SER A 187 -1.44 -3.68 -7.50
CA SER A 187 -1.15 -5.07 -7.23
C SER A 187 -0.07 -5.69 -8.12
N ASP A 188 0.31 -5.08 -9.24
CA ASP A 188 1.43 -5.53 -10.07
C ASP A 188 2.74 -5.58 -9.28
N LEU A 189 2.93 -4.68 -8.30
CA LEU A 189 4.09 -4.67 -7.41
C LEU A 189 4.26 -5.96 -6.59
N LYS A 190 3.20 -6.74 -6.39
CA LYS A 190 3.26 -7.94 -5.56
C LYS A 190 3.69 -9.21 -6.30
N TRP A 191 3.46 -9.28 -7.61
CA TRP A 191 3.58 -10.55 -8.34
C TRP A 191 3.89 -10.40 -9.83
N ASN A 192 3.98 -9.19 -10.36
CA ASN A 192 4.17 -8.98 -11.80
C ASN A 192 5.51 -8.38 -12.18
N PHE A 193 6.36 -7.96 -11.25
CA PHE A 193 7.68 -7.40 -11.58
C PHE A 193 8.82 -8.26 -11.06
N LEU A 194 9.80 -8.51 -11.92
CA LEU A 194 10.96 -9.35 -11.59
C LEU A 194 12.25 -8.66 -12.01
N ALA A 195 13.18 -8.52 -11.08
CA ALA A 195 14.54 -8.10 -11.41
C ALA A 195 15.27 -9.30 -12.06
N GLN A 196 15.53 -9.22 -13.36
CA GLN A 196 16.25 -10.25 -14.11
C GLN A 196 17.38 -9.65 -14.96
N GLY A 197 18.41 -10.45 -15.17
CA GLY A 197 19.56 -10.10 -16.00
C GLY A 197 20.89 -10.42 -15.32
N GLU A 198 21.96 -10.49 -16.10
CA GLU A 198 23.31 -10.57 -15.56
C GLU A 198 23.62 -9.28 -14.82
N THR A 199 23.64 -9.36 -13.49
CA THR A 199 24.26 -8.33 -12.68
C THR A 199 25.75 -8.34 -13.02
N GLY A 200 26.18 -7.43 -13.89
CA GLY A 200 27.60 -7.17 -14.09
C GLY A 200 28.26 -6.71 -12.78
N SER A 201 29.45 -6.11 -12.86
CA SER A 201 30.15 -5.58 -11.69
C SER A 201 29.37 -4.52 -10.88
N SER A 202 28.26 -4.00 -11.41
CA SER A 202 27.37 -3.04 -10.76
C SER A 202 26.36 -3.64 -9.79
N GLY A 203 26.06 -4.95 -9.86
CA GLY A 203 24.99 -5.52 -9.02
C GLY A 203 23.59 -5.02 -9.37
N SER A 204 23.40 -4.46 -10.58
CA SER A 204 22.12 -3.92 -11.06
C SER A 204 21.46 -4.87 -12.04
N ALA A 205 20.15 -5.01 -11.98
CA ALA A 205 19.34 -5.80 -12.90
C ALA A 205 18.20 -4.95 -13.47
N LEU A 206 17.78 -5.23 -14.71
CA LEU A 206 16.58 -4.62 -15.26
C LEU A 206 15.35 -5.26 -14.63
N ILE A 207 14.30 -4.47 -14.47
CA ILE A 207 13.03 -4.98 -13.97
C ILE A 207 12.14 -5.28 -15.17
N THR A 208 11.60 -6.49 -15.23
CA THR A 208 10.70 -6.95 -16.29
C THR A 208 9.32 -7.22 -15.72
N LYS A 209 8.29 -7.00 -16.54
CA LYS A 209 6.91 -7.42 -16.24
C LYS A 209 6.73 -8.88 -16.64
N VAL A 210 6.42 -9.73 -15.68
CA VAL A 210 6.19 -11.18 -15.85
C VAL A 210 4.90 -11.57 -15.13
N GLU A 211 3.88 -11.93 -15.89
CA GLU A 211 2.53 -12.20 -15.35
C GLU A 211 2.53 -13.35 -14.32
N GLY A 212 2.28 -13.03 -13.06
CA GLY A 212 2.15 -13.98 -11.95
C GLY A 212 3.44 -14.63 -11.46
N HIS A 213 4.59 -14.26 -12.03
CA HIS A 213 5.90 -14.87 -11.74
C HIS A 213 6.93 -13.86 -11.23
N GLY A 214 6.49 -12.67 -10.86
CA GLY A 214 7.31 -11.62 -10.27
C GLY A 214 7.69 -11.88 -8.82
N GLU A 215 8.53 -10.99 -8.30
CA GLU A 215 8.83 -10.90 -6.88
C GLU A 215 7.99 -9.81 -6.21
N GLU A 216 7.91 -9.85 -4.88
CA GLU A 216 7.16 -8.84 -4.12
C GLU A 216 8.01 -7.60 -3.89
N TRP A 217 7.49 -6.46 -4.34
CA TRP A 217 8.04 -5.13 -4.14
C TRP A 217 7.17 -4.36 -3.16
N GLU A 218 7.81 -3.63 -2.25
CA GLU A 218 7.14 -2.83 -1.22
C GLU A 218 7.48 -1.35 -1.33
N LEU A 219 6.53 -0.52 -0.90
CA LEU A 219 6.71 0.92 -0.79
C LEU A 219 7.27 1.27 0.59
N VAL A 220 8.31 2.10 0.60
CA VAL A 220 8.93 2.61 1.83
C VAL A 220 9.12 4.13 1.76
N GLN A 221 9.11 4.80 2.91
CA GLN A 221 9.21 6.27 3.01
C GLN A 221 10.63 6.78 2.80
#